data_AF-A0A124EP53-F1
#
_entry.id   AF-A0A124EP53-F1
#
_cell.length_a   1.000
_cell.length_b   1.000
_cell.length_c   1.000
_cell.angle_alpha   90.00
_cell.angle_beta   90.00
_cell.angle_gamma   90.00
#
_symmetry.space_group_name_H-M   'P 1'
#
loop_
_entity.id
_entity.type
_entity.pdbx_description
1 polymer ?
#
loop_
_entity_poly.entity_id
_entity_poly.type
_entity_poly.pdbx_seq_one_letter_code
_entity_poly.pdbx_strand_id
1 'polypeptide(L)'
;MSTADLPVMARLWRSRTPGDIEAGMTAAITAAPDLRGALCKGSDRWDWDPGEDPEPCAVRDSRLAAAAKTCTRCPVLQQCAAYLHGLPMEQRPPGVMAGELTLPPTERRRQRKRAAAAATRPRTPTGVPNTTPNPRQAATAAVSPEGVARAHQTA
;
A
#
# COMPACT_ATOMS: atom_id res chain seq x y z
N MET A 1 -16.14 47.97 -10.77
CA MET A 1 -15.37 46.76 -11.18
C MET A 1 -16.32 45.58 -11.05
N SER A 2 -16.67 44.94 -12.17
CA SER A 2 -17.71 43.92 -12.25
C SER A 2 -17.21 42.59 -11.65
N THR A 3 -18.05 41.92 -10.85
CA THR A 3 -17.80 40.56 -10.33
C THR A 3 -17.68 39.50 -11.42
N ALA A 4 -18.01 39.87 -12.67
CA ALA A 4 -17.94 39.04 -13.86
C ALA A 4 -16.52 38.69 -14.33
N ASP A 5 -15.47 39.34 -13.81
CA ASP A 5 -14.07 39.13 -14.26
C ASP A 5 -13.21 38.30 -13.29
N LEU A 6 -13.76 37.87 -12.15
CA LEU A 6 -13.00 37.01 -11.24
C LEU A 6 -12.89 35.58 -11.79
N PRO A 7 -11.72 34.93 -11.68
CA PRO A 7 -11.54 33.54 -12.07
C PRO A 7 -12.56 32.64 -11.35
N VAL A 8 -13.11 31.65 -12.05
CA VAL A 8 -14.21 30.77 -11.58
C VAL A 8 -13.96 30.21 -10.17
N MET A 9 -12.71 29.88 -9.86
CA MET A 9 -12.31 29.43 -8.53
C MET A 9 -12.59 30.49 -7.44
N ALA A 10 -12.29 31.77 -7.66
CA ALA A 10 -12.55 32.83 -6.68
C ALA A 10 -14.04 33.10 -6.42
N ARG A 11 -14.94 32.70 -7.33
CA ARG A 11 -16.40 32.75 -7.09
C ARG A 11 -16.88 31.60 -6.20
N LEU A 12 -16.33 30.40 -6.38
CA LEU A 12 -16.72 29.21 -5.61
C LEU A 12 -16.42 29.33 -4.11
N TRP A 13 -15.39 30.09 -3.72
CA TRP A 13 -15.09 30.33 -2.29
C TRP A 13 -15.91 31.46 -1.68
N ARG A 14 -16.38 32.44 -2.48
CA ARG A 14 -17.21 33.58 -1.99
C ARG A 14 -18.70 33.29 -1.96
N SER A 15 -19.16 32.19 -2.59
CA SER A 15 -20.58 31.84 -2.67
C SER A 15 -21.08 30.96 -1.52
N ARG A 16 -20.19 30.49 -0.63
CA ARG A 16 -20.65 29.79 0.59
C ARG A 16 -21.11 30.81 1.61
N THR A 17 -22.39 30.76 1.91
CA THR A 17 -22.95 31.48 3.06
C THR A 17 -22.47 30.80 4.36
N PRO A 18 -22.53 31.49 5.51
CA PRO A 18 -22.31 30.86 6.80
C PRO A 18 -23.19 29.61 7.01
N GLY A 19 -24.43 29.61 6.50
CA GLY A 19 -25.33 28.45 6.55
C GLY A 19 -24.84 27.25 5.74
N ASP A 20 -24.21 27.47 4.58
CA ASP A 20 -23.63 26.38 3.77
C ASP A 20 -22.43 25.72 4.47
N ILE A 21 -21.66 26.51 5.22
CA ILE A 21 -20.52 26.03 6.00
C ILE A 21 -21.03 25.19 7.19
N GLU A 22 -22.03 25.69 7.91
CA GLU A 22 -22.65 24.98 9.04
C GLU A 22 -23.31 23.67 8.60
N ALA A 23 -24.08 23.70 7.51
CA ALA A 23 -24.69 22.51 6.93
C ALA A 23 -23.63 21.49 6.51
N GLY A 24 -22.54 21.95 5.87
CA GLY A 24 -21.41 21.10 5.48
C GLY A 24 -20.71 20.45 6.68
N MET A 25 -20.46 21.22 7.75
CA MET A 25 -19.82 20.69 8.97
C MET A 25 -20.72 19.68 9.68
N THR A 26 -22.02 19.99 9.81
CA THR A 26 -23.00 19.09 10.44
C THR A 26 -23.14 17.79 9.64
N ALA A 27 -23.19 17.87 8.32
CA ALA A 27 -23.21 16.71 7.45
C ALA A 27 -21.94 15.85 7.61
N ALA A 28 -20.77 16.47 7.71
CA ALA A 28 -19.52 15.75 7.91
C ALA A 28 -19.46 15.04 9.27
N ILE A 29 -19.92 15.69 10.35
CA ILE A 29 -19.94 15.10 11.70
C ILE A 29 -20.95 13.95 11.78
N THR A 30 -22.13 14.11 11.18
CA THR A 30 -23.19 13.09 11.22
C THR A 30 -22.92 11.89 10.30
N ALA A 31 -22.11 12.06 9.25
CA ALA A 31 -21.70 10.97 8.38
C ALA A 31 -20.59 10.10 8.98
N ALA A 32 -19.88 10.57 10.00
CA ALA A 32 -18.80 9.81 10.62
C ALA A 32 -19.35 8.59 11.40
N PRO A 33 -18.66 7.43 11.35
CA PRO A 33 -19.09 6.25 12.08
C PRO A 33 -18.94 6.46 13.59
N ASP A 34 -19.79 5.80 14.37
CA ASP A 34 -19.65 5.78 15.83
C ASP A 34 -18.37 5.02 16.23
N LEU A 35 -17.38 5.75 16.73
CA LEU A 35 -16.08 5.19 17.11
C LEU A 35 -16.04 4.66 18.56
N ARG A 36 -17.20 4.50 19.23
CA ARG A 36 -17.25 3.87 20.56
C ARG A 36 -16.75 2.42 20.48
N GLY A 37 -15.63 2.14 21.15
CA GLY A 37 -14.99 0.82 21.14
C GLY A 37 -13.99 0.59 20.00
N ALA A 38 -13.69 1.62 19.19
CA ALA A 38 -12.68 1.51 18.14
C ALA A 38 -11.27 1.33 18.72
N LEU A 39 -10.57 0.27 18.30
CA LEU A 39 -9.18 -0.01 18.72
C LEU A 39 -8.17 1.02 18.21
N CYS A 40 -8.55 1.79 17.19
CA CYS A 40 -7.71 2.84 16.62
C CYS A 40 -7.85 4.20 17.30
N LYS A 41 -8.86 4.38 18.16
CA LYS A 41 -9.18 5.67 18.76
C LYS A 41 -7.99 6.21 19.57
N GLY A 42 -7.58 7.44 19.25
CA GLY A 42 -6.52 8.16 19.98
C GLY A 42 -5.10 7.71 19.66
N SER A 43 -4.87 7.06 18.52
CA SER A 43 -3.56 6.60 18.10
C SER A 43 -3.25 7.07 16.67
N ASP A 44 -2.03 7.52 16.47
CA ASP A 44 -1.43 7.95 15.20
C ASP A 44 -0.87 6.79 14.35
N ARG A 45 -0.66 5.61 14.96
CA ARG A 45 -0.04 4.44 14.29
C ARG A 45 -0.80 3.92 13.06
N TRP A 46 -2.03 4.38 12.85
CA TRP A 46 -2.89 4.02 11.73
C TRP A 46 -2.79 5.01 10.59
N ASP A 47 -2.39 6.24 10.89
CA ASP A 47 -2.36 7.33 9.95
C ASP A 47 -1.11 7.23 9.07
N TRP A 48 -1.23 7.79 7.87
CA TRP A 48 -0.09 7.98 6.99
C TRP A 48 -0.18 9.37 6.37
N ASP A 49 0.75 10.24 6.75
CA ASP A 49 0.96 11.50 6.08
C ASP A 49 2.29 11.47 5.31
N PRO A 50 2.27 11.38 3.97
CA PRO A 50 3.49 11.32 3.16
C PRO A 50 4.33 12.61 3.22
N GLY A 51 3.79 13.72 3.73
CA GLY A 51 4.49 14.98 3.91
C GLY A 51 5.06 15.18 5.31
N GLU A 52 4.46 14.56 6.33
CA GLU A 52 4.83 14.75 7.74
C GLU A 52 5.52 13.54 8.37
N ASP A 53 5.50 12.35 7.77
CA ASP A 53 6.16 11.16 8.29
C ASP A 53 7.66 11.13 7.90
N PRO A 54 8.62 11.50 8.78
CA PRO A 54 10.05 11.39 8.49
C PRO A 54 10.54 9.92 8.56
N GLU A 55 9.68 8.98 8.95
CA GLU A 55 10.07 7.60 9.17
C GLU A 55 10.50 6.88 7.88
N PRO A 56 11.50 5.97 7.96
CA PRO A 56 11.90 5.16 6.82
C PRO A 56 10.75 4.31 6.29
N CYS A 57 10.71 4.10 4.97
CA CYS A 57 9.62 3.35 4.31
C CYS A 57 9.38 1.96 4.94
N ALA A 58 10.44 1.20 5.24
CA ALA A 58 10.30 -0.13 5.84
C ALA A 58 9.67 -0.11 7.24
N VAL A 59 9.92 0.95 8.02
CA VAL A 59 9.36 1.14 9.37
C VAL A 59 7.87 1.47 9.23
N ARG A 60 7.53 2.43 8.37
CA ARG A 60 6.15 2.78 8.04
C ARG A 60 5.35 1.57 7.56
N ASP A 61 5.87 0.83 6.60
CA ASP A 61 5.17 -0.31 6.01
C ASP A 61 4.92 -1.40 7.07
N SER A 62 5.88 -1.62 7.97
CA SER A 62 5.74 -2.54 9.10
C SER A 62 4.68 -2.06 10.10
N ARG A 63 4.68 -0.77 10.44
CA ARG A 63 3.70 -0.11 11.32
C ARG A 63 2.28 -0.23 10.75
N LEU A 64 2.10 0.13 9.48
CA LEU A 64 0.81 0.07 8.79
C LEU A 64 0.33 -1.37 8.62
N ALA A 65 1.21 -2.34 8.38
CA ALA A 65 0.84 -3.75 8.33
C ALA A 65 0.36 -4.28 9.69
N ALA A 66 1.00 -3.87 10.80
CA ALA A 66 0.57 -4.23 12.15
C ALA A 66 -0.77 -3.56 12.52
N ALA A 67 -0.94 -2.30 12.13
CA ALA A 67 -2.20 -1.57 12.25
C ALA A 67 -3.32 -2.30 11.49
N ALA A 68 -3.13 -2.65 10.21
CA ALA A 68 -4.12 -3.37 9.41
C ALA A 68 -4.58 -4.67 10.08
N LYS A 69 -3.65 -5.49 10.58
CA LYS A 69 -3.98 -6.72 11.34
C LYS A 69 -4.84 -6.42 12.56
N THR A 70 -4.53 -5.37 13.31
CA THR A 70 -5.32 -4.97 14.47
C THR A 70 -6.71 -4.46 14.06
N CYS A 71 -6.79 -3.72 12.95
CA CYS A 71 -8.05 -3.17 12.44
C CYS A 71 -9.06 -4.27 12.10
N THR A 72 -8.59 -5.39 11.52
CA THR A 72 -9.46 -6.54 11.17
C THR A 72 -10.12 -7.22 12.39
N ARG A 73 -9.64 -6.93 13.61
CA ARG A 73 -10.19 -7.44 14.88
C ARG A 73 -10.99 -6.38 15.64
N CYS A 74 -11.18 -5.21 15.06
CA CYS A 74 -11.86 -4.09 15.70
C CYS A 74 -13.37 -4.37 15.84
N PRO A 75 -13.99 -4.14 17.01
CA PRO A 75 -15.43 -4.33 17.20
C PRO A 75 -16.30 -3.50 16.24
N VAL A 76 -15.80 -2.35 15.80
CA VAL A 76 -16.52 -1.43 14.90
C VAL A 76 -16.12 -1.59 13.43
N LEU A 77 -15.44 -2.68 13.05
CA LEU A 77 -14.92 -2.91 11.69
C LEU A 77 -15.98 -2.68 10.60
N GLN A 78 -17.19 -3.22 10.79
CA GLN A 78 -18.26 -3.14 9.80
C GLN A 78 -18.75 -1.69 9.58
N GLN A 79 -18.78 -0.88 10.64
CA GLN A 79 -19.18 0.52 10.55
C GLN A 79 -18.11 1.35 9.84
N CYS A 80 -16.83 1.09 10.14
CA CYS A 80 -15.72 1.69 9.42
C CYS A 80 -15.73 1.31 7.93
N ALA A 81 -16.05 0.06 7.59
CA ALA A 81 -16.18 -0.38 6.21
C ALA A 81 -17.34 0.32 5.50
N ALA A 82 -18.53 0.36 6.10
CA ALA A 82 -19.67 1.07 5.51
C ALA A 82 -19.34 2.54 5.21
N TYR A 83 -18.70 3.22 6.16
CA TYR A 83 -18.23 4.59 5.98
C TYR A 83 -17.19 4.72 4.85
N LEU A 84 -16.09 3.96 4.92
CA LEU A 84 -14.99 4.04 3.97
C LEU A 84 -15.43 3.76 2.53
N HIS A 85 -16.32 2.78 2.34
CA HIS A 85 -16.81 2.38 1.03
C HIS A 85 -17.89 3.32 0.49
N GLY A 86 -18.57 4.07 1.37
CA GLY A 86 -19.46 5.17 1.00
C GLY A 86 -18.72 6.42 0.50
N LEU A 87 -17.43 6.57 0.84
CA LEU A 87 -16.63 7.71 0.39
C LEU A 87 -16.13 7.55 -1.06
N PRO A 88 -16.19 8.62 -1.87
CA PRO A 88 -15.44 8.72 -3.12
C PRO A 88 -13.96 8.44 -2.88
N MET A 89 -13.28 7.81 -3.83
CA MET A 89 -11.89 7.38 -3.69
C MET A 89 -10.95 8.54 -3.31
N GLU A 90 -11.24 9.73 -3.81
CA GLU A 90 -10.51 10.98 -3.57
C GLU A 90 -10.64 11.49 -2.13
N GLN A 91 -11.74 11.14 -1.45
CA GLN A 91 -12.08 11.59 -0.11
C GLN A 91 -11.72 10.56 0.97
N ARG A 92 -11.26 9.36 0.58
CA ARG A 92 -10.86 8.33 1.54
C ARG A 92 -9.61 8.79 2.31
N PRO A 93 -9.64 8.73 3.66
CA PRO A 93 -8.52 9.15 4.48
C PRO A 93 -7.30 8.24 4.24
N PRO A 94 -6.09 8.79 4.16
CA PRO A 94 -4.88 8.00 4.03
C PRO A 94 -4.57 7.24 5.33
N GLY A 95 -3.91 6.10 5.21
CA GLY A 95 -3.62 5.21 6.34
C GLY A 95 -4.53 3.99 6.38
N VAL A 96 -4.64 3.37 7.55
CA VAL A 96 -5.38 2.13 7.76
C VAL A 96 -6.78 2.42 8.29
N MET A 97 -7.79 2.04 7.50
CA MET A 97 -9.19 2.08 7.91
C MET A 97 -9.89 0.83 7.40
N ALA A 98 -10.82 0.29 8.19
CA ALA A 98 -11.60 -0.90 7.83
C ALA A 98 -10.75 -2.15 7.45
N GLY A 99 -9.53 -2.28 7.99
CA GLY A 99 -8.61 -3.38 7.63
C GLY A 99 -7.81 -3.13 6.36
N GLU A 100 -8.01 -2.01 5.68
CA GLU A 100 -7.41 -1.70 4.39
C GLU A 100 -6.45 -0.51 4.49
N LEU A 101 -5.35 -0.58 3.73
CA LEU A 101 -4.44 0.55 3.57
C LEU A 101 -4.92 1.44 2.42
N THR A 102 -5.33 2.66 2.74
CA THR A 102 -5.65 3.70 1.77
C THR A 102 -4.43 4.60 1.55
N LEU A 103 -4.00 4.72 0.29
CA LEU A 103 -2.90 5.60 -0.08
C LEU A 103 -3.37 7.05 -0.21
N PRO A 104 -2.55 8.06 0.13
CA PRO A 104 -2.87 9.46 -0.15
C PRO A 104 -2.98 9.72 -1.67
N PRO A 105 -3.76 10.72 -2.12
CA PRO A 105 -3.96 11.02 -3.55
C PRO A 105 -2.65 11.23 -4.33
N THR A 106 -1.67 11.88 -3.69
CA THR A 106 -0.34 12.15 -4.25
C THR A 106 0.41 10.85 -4.56
N GLU A 107 0.39 9.89 -3.64
CA GLU A 107 1.06 8.60 -3.81
C GLU A 107 0.32 7.71 -4.82
N ARG A 108 -1.01 7.70 -4.81
CA ARG A 108 -1.81 7.03 -5.86
C ARG A 108 -1.43 7.50 -7.26
N ARG A 109 -1.29 8.82 -7.44
CA ARG A 109 -0.88 9.41 -8.72
C ARG A 109 0.53 8.98 -9.12
N ARG A 110 1.47 8.95 -8.16
CA ARG A 110 2.85 8.49 -8.38
C ARG A 110 2.88 7.02 -8.79
N GLN A 111 2.14 6.15 -8.08
CA GLN A 111 2.03 4.73 -8.43
C GLN A 111 1.45 4.52 -9.83
N ARG A 112 0.35 5.19 -10.19
CA ARG A 112 -0.23 5.09 -11.56
C ARG A 112 0.78 5.52 -12.62
N LYS A 113 1.53 6.60 -12.39
CA LYS A 113 2.58 7.06 -13.31
C LYS A 113 3.72 6.03 -13.44
N ARG A 114 4.15 5.43 -12.34
CA ARG A 114 5.18 4.36 -12.33
C ARG A 114 4.70 3.11 -13.06
N ALA A 115 3.47 2.67 -12.80
CA ALA A 115 2.86 1.52 -13.47
C ALA A 115 2.73 1.75 -14.98
N ALA A 116 2.25 2.93 -15.39
CA ALA A 116 2.20 3.32 -16.79
C ALA A 116 3.59 3.31 -17.43
N ALA A 117 4.59 3.91 -16.80
CA ALA A 117 5.97 3.89 -17.30
C ALA A 117 6.56 2.48 -17.40
N ALA A 118 6.23 1.58 -16.46
CA ALA A 118 6.65 0.18 -16.50
C ALA A 118 5.98 -0.58 -17.65
N ALA A 119 4.71 -0.29 -17.97
CA ALA A 119 3.99 -0.91 -19.07
C ALA A 119 4.52 -0.48 -20.45
N THR A 120 4.99 0.76 -20.60
CA THR A 120 5.55 1.27 -21.86
C THR A 120 6.99 0.82 -22.12
N ARG A 121 7.68 0.25 -21.11
CA ARG A 121 9.03 -0.29 -21.33
C ARG A 121 8.94 -1.48 -22.30
N PRO A 122 9.72 -1.49 -23.41
CA PRO A 122 9.78 -2.65 -24.27
C PRO A 122 10.18 -3.85 -23.42
N ARG A 123 9.34 -4.89 -23.39
CA ARG A 123 9.68 -6.16 -22.76
C ARG A 123 10.91 -6.68 -23.48
N THR A 124 12.08 -6.59 -22.86
CA THR A 124 13.25 -7.34 -23.32
C THR A 124 12.81 -8.80 -23.37
N PRO A 125 12.85 -9.47 -24.54
CA PRO A 125 12.46 -10.86 -24.60
C PRO A 125 13.39 -11.66 -23.68
N THR A 126 12.82 -12.15 -22.58
CA THR A 126 13.48 -13.09 -21.67
C THR A 126 13.61 -14.41 -22.43
N GLY A 127 14.69 -14.57 -23.19
CA GLY A 127 14.78 -15.65 -24.16
C GLY A 127 16.16 -15.85 -24.74
N VAL A 128 17.19 -15.92 -23.90
CA VAL A 128 18.35 -16.77 -24.21
C VAL A 128 18.69 -17.54 -22.93
N PRO A 129 18.45 -18.86 -22.85
CA PRO A 129 19.04 -19.66 -21.78
C PRO A 129 20.56 -19.56 -21.93
N ASN A 130 21.21 -18.88 -21.00
CA ASN A 130 22.67 -18.80 -20.93
C ASN A 130 23.19 -20.19 -20.55
N THR A 131 23.34 -21.05 -21.56
CA THR A 131 23.93 -22.38 -21.44
C THR A 131 25.44 -22.24 -21.56
N THR A 132 26.05 -21.39 -20.72
CA THR A 132 27.50 -21.41 -20.55
C THR A 132 27.78 -22.48 -19.49
N PRO A 133 28.31 -23.66 -19.86
CA PRO A 133 28.68 -24.67 -18.88
C PRO A 133 29.73 -24.09 -17.92
N ASN A 134 29.47 -24.25 -16.63
CA ASN A 134 30.40 -23.89 -15.57
C ASN A 134 31.71 -24.71 -15.75
N PRO A 135 32.88 -24.07 -15.93
CA PRO A 135 34.14 -24.79 -16.18
C PRO A 135 34.59 -25.67 -15.00
N ARG A 136 33.99 -25.53 -13.81
CA ARG A 136 34.26 -26.44 -12.68
C ARG A 136 33.57 -27.80 -12.78
N GLN A 137 32.58 -27.99 -13.65
CA GLN A 137 31.86 -29.26 -13.77
C GLN A 137 32.48 -30.24 -14.78
N ALA A 138 33.52 -29.83 -15.53
CA ALA A 138 34.20 -30.69 -16.51
C ALA A 138 35.27 -31.62 -15.90
N ALA A 139 35.56 -31.54 -14.60
CA ALA A 139 36.71 -32.21 -13.99
C ALA A 139 36.39 -33.50 -13.19
N THR A 140 35.14 -33.98 -13.13
CA THR A 140 34.76 -35.12 -12.27
C THR A 140 34.31 -36.39 -13.00
N ALA A 141 34.50 -36.47 -14.32
CA ALA A 141 34.15 -37.67 -15.10
C ALA A 141 35.39 -38.51 -15.46
N ALA A 142 36.11 -39.05 -14.47
CA ALA A 142 37.14 -40.06 -14.70
C ALA A 142 37.49 -40.86 -13.43
N VAL A 143 36.54 -41.56 -12.82
CA VAL A 143 36.85 -42.75 -12.00
C VAL A 143 35.73 -43.76 -12.18
N SER A 144 35.95 -44.76 -13.04
CA SER A 144 35.15 -45.98 -13.07
C SER A 144 35.70 -47.01 -12.08
N PRO A 145 34.87 -47.98 -11.65
CA PRO A 145 35.15 -48.87 -10.54
C PRO A 145 35.53 -50.28 -11.01
N GLU A 146 36.72 -50.77 -10.66
CA GLU A 146 37.04 -52.20 -10.72
C GLU A 146 37.94 -52.59 -9.54
N GLY A 147 37.54 -53.62 -8.80
CA GLY A 147 38.39 -54.15 -7.72
C GLY A 147 37.67 -54.97 -6.65
N VAL A 148 36.84 -55.93 -7.06
CA VAL A 148 36.40 -57.04 -6.19
C VAL A 148 37.60 -57.96 -5.93
N ALA A 149 37.98 -58.19 -4.68
CA ALA A 149 38.61 -59.45 -4.26
C ALA A 149 38.48 -59.69 -2.74
N ARG A 150 37.82 -60.81 -2.42
CA ARG A 150 37.70 -61.50 -1.13
C ARG A 150 39.06 -61.93 -0.53
N ALA A 151 39.11 -61.95 0.81
CA ALA A 151 39.61 -63.06 1.66
C ALA A 151 39.18 -62.74 3.12
N HIS A 152 38.37 -63.55 3.82
CA HIS A 152 38.75 -64.73 4.64
C HIS A 152 40.05 -64.48 5.42
N GLN A 153 40.20 -64.65 6.74
CA GLN A 153 39.60 -65.56 7.72
C GLN A 153 40.22 -65.27 9.11
N THR A 154 39.54 -65.70 10.19
CA THR A 154 40.07 -66.12 11.52
C THR A 154 40.79 -65.09 12.41
N ALA A 155 40.63 -65.05 13.74
CA ALA A 155 40.06 -65.98 14.72
C ALA A 155 39.40 -65.21 15.89
#